data_AF-A0A564Z1E6-F1
#
_entry.id   AF-A0A564Z1E6-F1
#
_cell.length_a   1.000
_cell.length_b   1.000
_cell.length_c   1.000
_cell.angle_alpha   90.00
_cell.angle_beta   90.00
_cell.angle_gamma   90.00
#
_symmetry.space_group_name_H-M   'P 1'
#
loop_
_entity.id
_entity.type
_entity.pdbx_description
1 polymer ?
#
loop_
_entity_poly.entity_id
_entity_poly.type
_entity_poly.pdbx_seq_one_letter_code
_entity_poly.pdbx_strand_id
1 'polypeptide(L)'
;MFYLDSLAKPFYVWTFNENMGKWANDLSNWNQKWGLTDGVICLKNVAAEAETVGEDMSWLAVNSKVEEETLKSTKAPLWSPPIRKSTGMRCITMEYIINTGSDESEGYILSVLKQQDG
;
A
#
# COMPACT_ATOMS: atom_id res chain seq x y z
N MET A 1 35.61 -12.48 21.03
CA MET A 1 34.43 -13.34 20.87
C MET A 1 33.22 -12.46 21.07
N PHE A 2 32.66 -11.90 19.99
CA PHE A 2 31.53 -10.98 20.09
C PHE A 2 30.27 -11.81 20.30
N TYR A 3 29.60 -11.57 21.43
CA TYR A 3 28.29 -12.10 21.74
C TYR A 3 27.35 -11.58 20.65
N LEU A 4 26.85 -12.47 19.78
CA LEU A 4 25.71 -12.16 18.94
C LEU A 4 24.53 -11.99 19.89
N ASP A 5 24.28 -10.74 20.23
CA ASP A 5 23.13 -10.28 21.00
C ASP A 5 21.91 -11.03 20.47
N SER A 6 21.27 -11.83 21.32
CA SER A 6 20.07 -12.56 20.91
C SER A 6 19.06 -11.54 20.41
N LEU A 7 18.78 -11.55 19.11
CA LEU A 7 17.79 -10.65 18.51
C LEU A 7 16.53 -10.69 19.37
N ALA A 8 16.16 -9.52 19.93
CA ALA A 8 15.01 -9.41 20.80
C ALA A 8 13.80 -10.04 20.12
N LYS A 9 13.18 -11.03 20.77
CA LYS A 9 12.03 -11.76 20.21
C LYS A 9 10.95 -10.74 19.84
N PRO A 10 10.40 -10.78 18.61
CA PRO A 10 9.38 -9.82 18.21
C PRO A 10 8.16 -9.95 19.13
N PHE A 11 7.66 -8.79 19.58
CA PHE A 11 6.46 -8.73 20.41
C PHE A 11 5.23 -9.28 19.66
N TYR A 12 5.16 -9.01 18.36
CA TYR A 12 4.10 -9.45 17.48
C TYR A 12 4.63 -9.59 16.05
N VAL A 13 4.18 -10.63 15.34
CA VAL A 13 4.52 -10.86 13.94
C VAL A 13 3.23 -11.12 13.17
N TRP A 14 3.07 -10.45 12.04
CA TRP A 14 1.99 -10.72 11.11
C TRP A 14 2.59 -11.24 9.80
N THR A 15 2.28 -12.49 9.44
CA THR A 15 2.92 -13.17 8.30
C THR A 15 2.11 -13.10 7.01
N PHE A 16 0.88 -12.57 7.05
CA PHE A 16 -0.04 -12.51 5.90
C PHE A 16 -0.46 -13.86 5.30
N ASN A 17 -0.09 -15.01 5.90
CA ASN A 17 -0.44 -16.34 5.38
C ASN A 17 -1.95 -16.58 5.21
N GLU A 18 -2.77 -16.00 6.10
CA GLU A 18 -4.22 -16.23 6.11
C GLU A 18 -5.00 -15.01 5.58
N ASN A 19 -4.68 -13.81 6.06
CA ASN A 19 -5.40 -12.58 5.74
C ASN A 19 -4.57 -11.32 6.04
N MET A 20 -5.13 -10.15 5.70
CA MET A 20 -4.54 -8.83 5.99
C MET A 20 -4.67 -8.40 7.45
N GLY A 21 -5.38 -9.15 8.30
CA GLY A 21 -5.60 -8.80 9.70
C GLY A 21 -6.36 -7.50 9.84
N LYS A 22 -5.78 -6.56 10.59
CA LYS A 22 -6.29 -5.18 10.71
C LYS A 22 -5.46 -4.18 9.90
N TRP A 23 -4.67 -4.66 8.94
CA TRP A 23 -4.04 -3.77 7.97
C TRP A 23 -5.09 -3.31 6.95
N ALA A 24 -5.03 -2.04 6.55
CA ALA A 24 -6.04 -1.43 5.70
C ALA A 24 -5.40 -0.60 4.59
N ASN A 25 -5.98 -0.68 3.39
CA ASN A 25 -5.67 0.28 2.33
C ASN A 25 -6.15 1.67 2.74
N ASP A 26 -5.43 2.71 2.30
CA ASP A 26 -5.92 4.07 2.43
C ASP A 26 -7.22 4.27 1.64
N LEU A 27 -8.11 5.13 2.12
CA LEU A 27 -9.36 5.45 1.41
C LEU A 27 -9.08 6.17 0.08
N SER A 28 -7.96 6.88 -0.01
CA SER A 28 -7.47 7.54 -1.22
C SER A 28 -6.67 6.63 -2.16
N ASN A 29 -6.58 5.32 -1.89
CA ASN A 29 -6.00 4.35 -2.81
C ASN A 29 -7.02 3.97 -3.92
N TRP A 30 -7.29 4.90 -4.84
CA TRP A 30 -8.28 4.70 -5.91
C TRP A 30 -7.82 3.60 -6.89
N ASN A 31 -6.70 3.83 -7.58
CA ASN A 31 -6.23 2.94 -8.66
C ASN A 31 -5.12 1.97 -8.27
N GLN A 32 -4.54 2.10 -7.07
CA GLN A 32 -3.45 1.26 -6.60
C GLN A 32 -3.74 0.76 -5.20
N LYS A 33 -4.04 -0.54 -5.07
CA LYS A 33 -4.38 -1.16 -3.78
C LYS A 33 -3.46 -2.32 -3.48
N TRP A 34 -3.14 -2.46 -2.20
CA TRP A 34 -2.45 -3.62 -1.66
C TRP A 34 -3.45 -4.78 -1.53
N GLY A 35 -3.08 -5.93 -2.08
CA GLY A 35 -3.88 -7.14 -2.02
C GLY A 35 -3.04 -8.35 -1.64
N LEU A 36 -3.68 -9.31 -0.98
CA LEU A 36 -3.05 -10.57 -0.61
C LEU A 36 -2.91 -11.47 -1.84
N THR A 37 -1.71 -12.04 -2.02
CA THR A 37 -1.39 -13.01 -3.07
C THR A 37 -0.43 -14.04 -2.48
N ASP A 38 -0.84 -15.29 -2.39
CA ASP A 38 0.02 -16.41 -1.94
C ASP A 38 0.79 -16.16 -0.64
N GLY A 39 0.11 -15.57 0.37
CA GLY A 39 0.70 -15.30 1.68
C GLY A 39 1.59 -14.05 1.74
N VAL A 40 1.70 -13.28 0.66
CA VAL A 40 2.40 -11.99 0.62
C VAL A 40 1.46 -10.85 0.22
N ILE A 41 1.81 -9.64 0.64
CA ILE A 41 1.06 -8.42 0.28
C ILE A 41 1.72 -7.76 -0.92
N CYS A 42 0.97 -7.61 -2.00
CA CYS A 42 1.44 -7.03 -3.25
C CYS A 42 0.64 -5.79 -3.60
N LEU A 43 1.32 -4.74 -4.04
CA LEU A 43 0.67 -3.58 -4.64
C LEU A 43 0.17 -3.97 -6.04
N LYS A 44 -1.11 -3.77 -6.31
CA LYS A 44 -1.74 -4.05 -7.60
C LYS A 44 -2.41 -2.79 -8.12
N ASN A 45 -2.32 -2.60 -9.43
CA ASN A 45 -3.22 -1.67 -10.10
C ASN A 45 -4.60 -2.30 -10.11
N VAL A 46 -5.57 -1.62 -9.49
CA VAL A 46 -6.98 -1.96 -9.68
C VAL A 46 -7.38 -1.22 -10.94
N ALA A 47 -7.70 -1.96 -11.99
CA ALA A 47 -8.34 -1.35 -13.15
C ALA A 47 -9.56 -0.59 -12.60
N ALA A 48 -9.66 0.71 -12.88
CA ALA A 48 -10.86 1.47 -12.59
C ALA A 48 -12.03 0.60 -13.01
N GLU A 49 -12.97 0.33 -12.10
CA GLU A 49 -14.17 -0.41 -12.45
C GLU A 49 -14.68 0.25 -13.71
N ALA A 50 -14.71 -0.49 -14.82
CA ALA A 50 -15.40 -0.02 -16.00
C ALA A 50 -16.82 0.18 -15.50
N GLU A 51 -17.18 1.43 -15.21
CA GLU A 51 -18.55 1.80 -14.92
C GLU A 51 -19.34 1.10 -16.01
N THR A 52 -20.15 0.11 -15.63
CA THR A 52 -21.10 -0.45 -16.56
C THR A 52 -21.88 0.76 -17.02
N VAL A 53 -21.69 1.14 -18.28
CA VAL A 53 -22.33 2.28 -18.94
C VAL A 53 -23.83 2.00 -18.91
N GLY A 54 -24.43 2.29 -17.77
CA GLY A 54 -25.85 2.38 -17.53
C GLY A 54 -26.19 3.83 -17.76
N GLU A 55 -26.79 4.07 -18.92
CA GLU A 55 -27.46 5.31 -19.32
C GLU A 55 -26.54 6.52 -19.58
N ASP A 56 -26.13 6.62 -20.85
CA ASP A 56 -26.17 7.84 -21.70
C ASP A 56 -26.12 9.19 -20.96
N MET A 57 -24.94 9.56 -20.46
CA MET A 57 -24.64 10.94 -20.09
C MET A 57 -23.98 11.66 -21.27
N SER A 58 -24.75 11.87 -22.34
CA SER A 58 -24.34 12.55 -23.58
C SER A 58 -23.82 13.99 -23.37
N TRP A 59 -24.03 14.61 -22.21
CA TRP A 59 -23.46 15.93 -21.86
C TRP A 59 -21.98 15.86 -21.43
N LEU A 60 -21.44 14.69 -21.07
CA LEU A 60 -20.02 14.50 -20.77
C LEU A 60 -19.13 14.53 -22.02
N ALA A 61 -19.73 14.42 -23.21
CA ALA A 61 -19.03 14.43 -24.49
C ALA A 61 -18.69 15.86 -24.99
N VAL A 62 -19.12 16.90 -24.29
CA VAL A 62 -18.89 18.29 -24.69
C VAL A 62 -17.64 18.83 -23.98
N ASN A 63 -16.53 18.78 -24.71
CA ASN A 63 -15.22 19.38 -24.40
C ASN A 63 -14.40 18.73 -23.28
N SER A 64 -13.67 17.67 -23.62
CA SER A 64 -12.42 17.33 -22.92
C SER A 64 -11.33 16.91 -23.90
N LYS A 65 -10.84 17.88 -24.69
CA LYS A 65 -9.39 17.91 -25.02
C LYS A 65 -8.63 18.45 -23.81
N VAL A 66 -8.82 17.78 -22.69
CA VAL A 66 -7.91 17.77 -21.57
C VAL A 66 -7.90 16.29 -21.25
N GLU A 67 -6.85 15.60 -21.69
CA GLU A 67 -6.43 14.41 -20.96
C GLU A 67 -6.29 14.91 -19.53
N GLU A 68 -7.32 14.71 -18.71
CA GLU A 68 -7.11 14.71 -17.27
C GLU A 68 -6.06 13.63 -17.09
N GLU A 69 -4.82 14.06 -16.86
CA GLU A 69 -3.81 13.25 -16.23
C GLU A 69 -4.48 12.74 -14.96
N THR A 70 -5.13 11.57 -15.06
CA THR A 70 -5.81 10.92 -13.95
C THR A 70 -4.80 10.94 -12.83
N LEU A 71 -5.02 11.77 -11.82
CA LEU A 71 -4.03 12.21 -10.84
C LEU A 71 -3.30 11.01 -10.27
N LYS A 72 -2.24 10.51 -10.94
CA LYS A 72 -1.59 9.24 -10.61
C LYS A 72 -1.21 9.37 -9.15
N SER A 73 -1.95 8.70 -8.27
CA SER A 73 -1.61 8.76 -6.86
C SER A 73 -0.29 8.04 -6.79
N THR A 74 0.77 8.83 -6.69
CA THR A 74 2.16 8.37 -6.62
C THR A 74 2.43 7.61 -5.33
N LYS A 75 1.44 7.55 -4.43
CA LYS A 75 1.51 6.87 -3.15
C LYS A 75 0.30 5.96 -2.99
N ALA A 76 0.57 4.76 -2.50
CA ALA A 76 -0.44 3.83 -2.05
C ALA A 76 -0.11 3.42 -0.60
N PRO A 77 -0.54 4.17 0.42
CA PRO A 77 -0.26 3.80 1.81
C PRO A 77 -0.99 2.52 2.20
N LEU A 78 -0.34 1.72 3.04
CA LEU A 78 -0.93 0.59 3.74
C LEU A 78 -0.85 0.86 5.24
N TRP A 79 -2.00 0.96 5.90
CA TRP A 79 -2.09 1.26 7.31
C TRP A 79 -1.95 0.02 8.16
N SER A 80 -1.01 0.03 9.09
CA SER A 80 -0.90 -0.98 10.14
C SER A 80 -1.94 -0.75 11.25
N PRO A 81 -2.27 -1.77 12.05
CA PRO A 81 -3.10 -1.59 13.24
C PRO A 81 -2.44 -0.60 14.22
N PRO A 82 -3.21 0.20 14.99
CA PRO A 82 -2.63 1.17 15.90
C PRO A 82 -1.68 0.57 16.94
N ILE A 83 -0.43 1.06 16.97
CA ILE A 83 0.57 0.69 17.98
C ILE A 83 0.39 1.59 19.21
N ARG A 84 -0.11 1.01 20.31
CA ARG A 84 -0.32 1.76 21.56
C ARG A 84 1.01 2.04 22.24
N LYS A 85 1.22 3.26 22.72
CA LYS A 85 2.42 3.65 23.50
C LYS A 85 2.69 2.73 24.69
N SER A 86 1.62 2.21 25.32
CA SER A 86 1.70 1.31 26.46
C SER A 86 2.34 -0.05 26.17
N THR A 87 2.45 -0.47 24.90
CA THR A 87 3.13 -1.74 24.56
C THR A 87 4.65 -1.65 24.65
N GLY A 88 5.21 -0.43 24.74
CA GLY A 88 6.66 -0.23 24.83
C GLY A 88 7.44 -0.67 23.59
N MET A 89 6.77 -0.91 22.46
CA MET A 89 7.43 -1.30 21.20
C MET A 89 8.31 -0.16 20.66
N ARG A 90 9.54 -0.50 20.27
CA ARG A 90 10.56 0.47 19.82
C ARG A 90 11.08 0.21 18.40
N CYS A 91 10.91 -1.02 17.92
CA CYS A 91 11.45 -1.48 16.64
C CYS A 91 10.33 -2.08 15.80
N ILE A 92 10.38 -1.81 14.50
CA ILE A 92 9.55 -2.44 13.48
C ILE A 92 10.52 -3.05 12.47
N THR A 93 10.26 -4.29 12.08
CA THR A 93 11.02 -4.99 11.06
C THR A 93 10.03 -5.47 10.00
N MET A 94 10.41 -5.34 8.73
CA MET A 94 9.63 -5.82 7.60
C MET A 94 10.55 -6.51 6.61
N GLU A 95 10.05 -7.58 6.01
CA GLU A 95 10.65 -8.22 4.85
C GLU A 95 9.88 -7.75 3.62
N TYR A 96 10.59 -7.31 2.59
CA TYR A 96 9.98 -6.75 1.39
C TYR A 96 10.81 -7.09 0.14
N ILE A 97 10.14 -7.10 -1.00
CA ILE A 97 10.76 -7.28 -2.33
C ILE A 97 10.14 -6.23 -3.25
N ILE A 98 10.99 -5.49 -3.99
CA ILE A 98 10.56 -4.55 -5.03
C ILE A 98 11.06 -5.11 -6.35
N ASN A 99 10.12 -5.59 -7.18
CA ASN A 99 10.41 -6.06 -8.52
C ASN A 99 9.92 -5.00 -9.51
N THR A 100 10.84 -4.41 -10.26
CA THR A 100 10.56 -3.42 -11.29
C THR A 100 10.66 -4.11 -12.64
N GLY A 101 9.70 -3.91 -13.53
CA GLY A 101 9.79 -4.43 -14.90
C GLY A 101 11.04 -3.91 -15.62
N SER A 102 11.41 -4.53 -16.74
CA SER A 102 12.67 -4.29 -17.44
C SER A 102 12.80 -2.94 -18.15
N ASP A 103 11.84 -2.01 -18.01
CA ASP A 103 11.70 -0.88 -18.95
C ASP A 103 11.47 0.52 -18.33
N GLU A 104 11.66 0.74 -17.02
CA GLU A 104 11.38 2.06 -16.44
C GLU A 104 12.58 2.69 -15.71
N SER A 105 12.95 3.88 -16.20
CA SER A 105 13.88 4.84 -15.59
C SER A 105 13.31 5.55 -14.35
N GLU A 106 12.25 5.00 -13.74
CA GLU A 106 11.59 5.56 -12.56
C GLU A 106 12.03 4.85 -11.27
N GLY A 107 12.33 5.62 -10.24
CA GLY A 107 12.74 5.09 -8.94
C GLY A 107 11.53 4.73 -8.08
N TYR A 108 11.45 3.47 -7.63
CA TYR A 108 10.42 3.01 -6.70
C TYR A 108 10.94 3.10 -5.27
N ILE A 109 10.13 3.65 -4.37
CA ILE A 109 10.52 3.88 -2.98
C ILE A 109 9.47 3.26 -2.05
N LEU A 110 9.95 2.45 -1.10
CA LEU A 110 9.16 1.99 0.03
C LEU A 110 9.63 2.71 1.30
N SER A 111 8.69 3.36 1.99
CA SER A 111 8.97 4.12 3.21
C SER A 111 8.02 3.71 4.33
N VAL A 112 8.55 3.59 5.55
CA VAL A 112 7.74 3.39 6.76
C VAL A 112 7.53 4.74 7.43
N LEU A 113 6.26 5.14 7.56
CA LEU A 113 5.87 6.43 8.12
C LEU A 113 5.13 6.23 9.44
N LYS A 114 5.38 7.11 10.40
CA LYS A 114 4.61 7.20 11.64
C LYS A 114 3.55 8.29 11.48
N GLN A 115 2.27 7.90 11.54
CA GLN A 115 1.18 8.88 11.61
C GLN A 115 1.24 9.65 12.94
N GLN A 116 1.18 10.97 12.85
CA GLN A 116 0.97 11.85 13.99
C GLN A 116 -0.40 12.50 13.78
N ASP A 117 -1.32 12.28 14.71
CA ASP A 117 -2.56 13.07 14.75
C ASP A 117 -2.17 14.48 15.22
N GLY A 118 -2.60 15.50 14.46
CA GLY A 118 -2.31 16.91 14.70
C GLY A 118 -3.07 17.51 15.88
#